data_AF-A0AAD7R2I7-F1
#
_entry.id   AF-A0AAD7R2I7-F1
#
_cell.length_a   1.000
_cell.length_b   1.000
_cell.length_c   1.000
_cell.angle_alpha   90.00
_cell.angle_beta   90.00
_cell.angle_gamma   90.00
#
_symmetry.space_group_name_H-M   'P 1'
#
loop_
_entity.id
_entity.type
_entity.pdbx_description
1 polymer ?
#
loop_
_entity_poly.entity_id
_entity_poly.type
_entity_poly.pdbx_seq_one_letter_code
_entity_poly.pdbx_strand_id
1 'polypeptide(L)'
;MGELHIEIIHDRIRREYNIETHLGPLQVAYRETVLRPASPTDTLDQTLGDRRHVVTVGLAVRPWAGSTSSTSCDITYKESVEEQLPPDVKVAVENGIQSSYLQGPLLGYPVQAVSTTVESVSIQSGTSGTWCLPVCHAAC
;
A
#
# COMPACT_ATOMS: atom_id res chain seq x y z
N MET A 1 -15.54 21.05 -0.58
CA MET A 1 -15.91 20.21 0.58
C MET A 1 -15.04 20.63 1.74
N GLY A 2 -15.49 21.56 2.58
CA GLY A 2 -14.68 22.17 3.65
C GLY A 2 -15.50 22.39 4.91
N GLU A 3 -14.99 23.19 5.85
CA GLU A 3 -15.63 23.46 7.15
C GLU A 3 -17.10 23.85 7.03
N LEU A 4 -17.42 24.85 6.21
CA LEU A 4 -18.79 25.31 5.99
C LEU A 4 -19.73 24.20 5.46
N HIS A 5 -19.19 23.23 4.72
CA HIS A 5 -20.02 22.11 4.25
C HIS A 5 -20.43 21.19 5.41
N ILE A 6 -19.52 20.94 6.34
CA ILE A 6 -19.79 20.15 7.54
C ILE A 6 -20.79 20.88 8.45
N GLU A 7 -20.68 22.20 8.58
CA GLU A 7 -21.63 23.03 9.33
C GLU A 7 -23.04 22.98 8.73
N ILE A 8 -23.18 23.07 7.40
CA ILE A 8 -24.48 22.96 6.74
C ILE A 8 -25.12 21.59 7.00
N ILE A 9 -24.34 20.50 6.92
CA ILE A 9 -24.85 19.15 7.18
C ILE A 9 -25.29 19.01 8.64
N HIS A 10 -24.52 19.56 9.58
CA HIS A 10 -24.88 19.59 11.00
C HIS A 10 -26.21 20.31 11.25
N ASP A 11 -26.38 21.51 10.68
CA ASP A 11 -27.61 22.29 10.81
C ASP A 11 -28.81 21.57 10.16
N ARG A 12 -28.60 20.87 9.04
CA ARG A 12 -29.63 20.01 8.44
C ARG A 12 -30.04 18.85 9.35
N ILE A 13 -29.08 18.13 9.93
CA ILE A 13 -29.37 17.01 10.86
C ILE A 13 -30.18 17.53 12.06
N ARG A 14 -29.80 18.70 12.58
CA ARG A 14 -30.49 19.31 13.71
C ARG A 14 -31.91 19.75 13.35
N ARG A 15 -32.13 20.36 12.18
CA ARG A 15 -33.45 20.86 11.75
C ARG A 15 -34.40 19.77 11.26
N GLU A 16 -33.90 18.82 10.47
CA GLU A 16 -34.72 17.79 9.82
C GLU A 16 -34.98 16.59 10.74
N TYR A 17 -33.98 16.18 11.53
CA TYR A 17 -34.05 14.96 12.35
C TYR A 17 -34.10 15.22 13.85
N ASN A 18 -33.92 16.48 14.29
CA ASN A 18 -33.93 16.89 15.69
C ASN A 18 -32.93 16.11 16.58
N ILE A 19 -31.79 15.71 15.99
CA ILE A 19 -30.71 15.00 16.69
C ILE A 19 -29.63 16.00 17.07
N GLU A 20 -29.29 16.08 18.36
CA GLU A 20 -28.14 16.85 18.82
C GLU A 20 -26.85 16.06 18.57
N THR A 21 -25.98 16.59 17.71
CA THR A 21 -24.68 15.99 17.37
C THR A 21 -23.55 16.94 17.74
N HIS A 22 -22.45 16.39 18.25
CA HIS A 22 -21.24 17.13 18.57
C HIS A 22 -20.24 17.05 17.41
N LEU A 23 -19.73 18.19 16.97
CA LEU A 23 -18.67 18.27 15.97
C LEU A 23 -17.31 18.19 16.66
N GLY A 24 -16.51 17.20 16.27
CA GLY A 24 -15.10 17.11 16.66
C GLY A 24 -14.22 18.07 15.84
N PRO A 25 -12.91 18.11 16.12
CA PRO A 25 -11.98 18.89 15.32
C PRO A 25 -11.96 18.40 13.87
N LEU A 26 -11.83 19.34 12.94
CA LEU A 26 -11.73 19.02 11.51
C LEU A 26 -10.47 18.18 11.25
N GLN A 27 -10.67 17.03 10.60
CA GLN A 27 -9.56 16.19 10.15
C GLN A 27 -9.29 16.45 8.67
N VAL A 28 -8.03 16.75 8.35
CA VAL A 28 -7.55 16.89 6.98
C VAL A 28 -6.95 15.55 6.54
N ALA A 29 -7.32 15.10 5.35
CA ALA A 29 -6.76 13.89 4.76
C ALA A 29 -5.35 14.17 4.20
N TYR A 30 -4.36 14.18 5.08
CA TYR A 30 -2.96 14.21 4.68
C TYR A 30 -2.59 12.96 3.88
N ARG A 31 -1.52 13.08 3.09
CA ARG A 31 -1.00 12.02 2.23
C ARG A 31 0.52 12.05 2.29
N GLU A 32 1.13 10.89 2.18
CA GLU A 32 2.57 10.72 2.22
C GLU A 32 3.13 10.46 0.82
N THR A 33 4.38 10.84 0.58
CA THR A 33 5.08 10.53 -0.67
C THR A 33 6.56 10.36 -0.41
N VAL A 34 7.21 9.60 -1.28
CA VAL A 34 8.65 9.34 -1.21
C VAL A 34 9.39 10.45 -1.96
N LEU A 35 10.50 10.96 -1.42
CA LEU A 35 11.31 11.99 -2.08
C LEU A 35 12.56 11.44 -2.76
N ARG A 36 13.09 10.32 -2.28
CA ARG A 36 14.33 9.72 -2.76
C ARG A 36 14.07 8.31 -3.23
N PRO A 37 14.64 7.89 -4.36
CA PRO A 37 14.53 6.50 -4.77
C PRO A 37 15.20 5.58 -3.74
N ALA A 38 14.57 4.44 -3.47
CA ALA A 38 15.07 3.42 -2.56
C ALA A 38 14.90 2.03 -3.19
N SER A 39 15.83 1.12 -2.93
CA SER A 39 15.78 -0.25 -3.44
C SER A 39 15.87 -1.27 -2.29
N PRO A 40 14.83 -1.39 -1.45
CA PRO A 40 14.81 -2.35 -0.36
C PRO A 40 14.71 -3.79 -0.88
N THR A 41 15.39 -4.70 -0.19
CA THR A 41 15.25 -6.14 -0.39
C THR A 41 15.01 -6.77 0.95
N ASP A 42 13.85 -7.40 1.12
CA ASP A 42 13.48 -8.06 2.36
C ASP A 42 13.24 -9.54 2.18
N THR A 43 13.65 -10.27 3.21
CA THR A 43 13.54 -11.72 3.32
C THR A 43 12.62 -12.05 4.49
N LEU A 44 11.49 -12.68 4.23
CA LEU A 44 10.67 -13.28 5.27
C LEU A 44 11.04 -14.74 5.43
N ASP A 45 11.51 -15.10 6.62
CA ASP A 45 11.76 -16.46 7.03
C ASP A 45 10.86 -16.79 8.21
N GLN A 46 9.76 -17.48 7.94
CA GLN A 46 8.81 -17.91 8.96
C GLN A 46 8.64 -19.42 8.93
N THR A 47 8.65 -20.02 10.11
CA THR A 47 8.36 -21.45 10.29
C THR A 47 6.93 -21.58 10.77
N LEU A 48 6.08 -22.24 9.98
CA LEU A 48 4.71 -22.57 10.37
C LEU A 48 4.63 -24.08 10.59
N GLY A 49 4.59 -24.49 11.86
CA GLY A 49 4.64 -25.89 12.24
C GLY A 49 5.99 -26.51 11.85
N ASP A 50 5.94 -27.54 11.00
CA ASP A 50 7.13 -28.29 10.55
C ASP A 50 7.66 -27.83 9.17
N ARG A 51 7.06 -26.78 8.60
CA ARG A 51 7.46 -26.24 7.29
C ARG A 51 8.08 -24.86 7.44
N ARG A 52 9.23 -24.65 6.79
CA ARG A 52 9.91 -23.35 6.69
C ARG A 52 9.49 -22.66 5.39
N HIS A 53 8.99 -21.44 5.52
CA HIS A 53 8.59 -20.57 4.42
C HIS A 53 9.60 -19.44 4.31
N VAL A 54 10.36 -19.45 3.22
CA VAL A 54 11.33 -18.40 2.90
C VAL A 54 10.89 -17.72 1.61
N VAL A 55 10.64 -16.43 1.71
CA VAL A 55 10.28 -15.57 0.58
C VAL A 55 11.17 -14.33 0.61
N THR A 56 11.83 -14.04 -0.51
CA THR A 56 12.63 -12.82 -0.66
C THR A 56 12.03 -11.98 -1.77
N VAL A 57 11.80 -10.71 -1.50
CA VAL A 57 11.30 -9.73 -2.48
C VAL A 57 12.24 -8.53 -2.53
N GLY A 58 12.75 -8.23 -3.72
CA GLY A 58 13.49 -7.02 -4.02
C GLY A 58 12.59 -6.03 -4.75
N LEU A 59 12.41 -4.84 -4.16
CA LEU A 59 11.62 -3.75 -4.71
C LEU A 59 12.52 -2.54 -4.96
N ALA A 60 12.21 -1.78 -6.00
CA ALA A 60 12.80 -0.47 -6.24
C ALA A 60 11.68 0.57 -6.36
N VAL A 61 11.61 1.44 -5.35
CA VAL A 61 10.58 2.46 -5.18
C VAL A 61 11.16 3.80 -5.63
N ARG A 62 10.40 4.54 -6.45
CA ARG A 62 10.80 5.87 -6.93
C ARG A 62 9.66 6.88 -6.79
N PRO A 63 10.00 8.17 -6.52
CA PRO A 63 9.04 9.25 -6.62
C PRO A 63 8.51 9.34 -8.06
N TRP A 64 7.19 9.35 -8.21
CA TRP A 64 6.57 9.65 -9.50
C TRP A 64 6.26 11.15 -9.57
N ALA A 65 7.02 11.87 -10.39
CA ALA A 65 6.85 13.31 -10.59
C ALA A 65 5.65 13.68 -11.49
N GLY A 66 4.89 12.70 -11.97
CA GLY A 66 3.74 12.94 -12.85
C GLY A 66 2.57 13.52 -12.07
N SER A 67 2.32 14.81 -12.25
CA SER A 67 1.18 15.56 -11.73
C SER A 67 -0.11 15.19 -12.47
N THR A 68 -0.55 13.93 -12.46
CA THR A 68 -1.83 13.59 -13.06
C THR A 68 -2.44 12.39 -12.37
N SER A 69 -3.64 12.63 -11.83
CA SER A 69 -4.64 11.66 -11.38
C SER A 69 -4.25 10.79 -10.17
N SER A 70 -5.06 10.92 -9.12
CA SER A 70 -5.79 9.88 -8.37
C SER A 70 -5.53 8.37 -8.54
N THR A 71 -4.52 7.93 -9.30
CA THR A 71 -4.22 6.52 -9.49
C THR A 71 -3.11 6.14 -8.52
N SER A 72 -3.53 5.37 -7.51
CA SER A 72 -2.71 4.59 -6.61
C SER A 72 -1.62 3.85 -7.39
N CYS A 73 -0.37 4.22 -7.09
CA CYS A 73 0.87 3.45 -7.29
C CYS A 73 1.00 2.65 -8.59
N ASP A 74 1.90 3.10 -9.47
CA ASP A 74 2.23 2.36 -10.69
C ASP A 74 3.18 1.21 -10.35
N ILE A 75 2.75 -0.03 -10.60
CA ILE A 75 3.52 -1.25 -10.33
C ILE A 75 4.05 -1.76 -11.65
N THR A 76 5.37 -1.73 -11.81
CA THR A 76 6.07 -2.23 -13.00
C THR A 76 6.91 -3.46 -12.65
N TYR A 77 6.88 -4.47 -13.52
CA TYR A 77 7.72 -5.67 -13.39
C TYR A 77 8.90 -5.56 -14.35
N LYS A 78 10.07 -6.07 -13.94
CA LYS A 78 11.12 -6.37 -14.92
C LYS A 78 10.68 -7.57 -15.76
N GLU A 79 10.89 -7.50 -17.06
CA GLU A 79 10.48 -8.51 -18.06
C GLU A 79 10.95 -9.93 -17.67
N SER A 80 12.15 -10.05 -17.10
CA SER A 80 12.71 -11.33 -16.62
C SER A 80 11.95 -11.94 -15.43
N VAL A 81 11.31 -11.12 -14.61
CA VAL A 81 10.52 -11.52 -13.43
C VAL A 81 9.10 -11.84 -13.85
N GLU A 82 8.58 -11.12 -14.86
CA GLU A 82 7.22 -11.32 -15.37
C GLU A 82 7.00 -12.72 -15.96
N GLU A 83 7.99 -13.28 -16.66
CA GLU A 83 7.89 -14.63 -17.24
C GLU A 83 8.09 -15.76 -16.22
N GLN A 84 8.81 -15.51 -15.13
CA GLN A 84 9.16 -16.53 -14.14
C GLN A 84 8.09 -16.75 -13.07
N LEU A 85 7.21 -15.77 -12.85
CA LEU A 85 6.20 -15.82 -11.79
C LEU A 85 4.84 -16.29 -12.30
N PRO A 86 4.20 -17.26 -11.61
CA PRO A 86 2.82 -17.62 -11.89
C PRO A 86 1.88 -16.44 -11.62
N PRO A 87 0.74 -16.34 -12.35
CA PRO A 87 -0.17 -15.20 -12.26
C PRO A 87 -0.73 -15.01 -10.84
N ASP A 88 -0.95 -16.09 -10.09
CA ASP A 88 -1.45 -16.04 -8.70
C ASP A 88 -0.50 -15.29 -7.77
N VAL A 89 0.82 -15.40 -7.98
CA VAL A 89 1.82 -14.71 -7.15
C VAL A 89 1.91 -13.24 -7.54
N LYS A 90 1.73 -12.90 -8.82
CA LYS A 90 1.68 -11.49 -9.25
C LYS A 90 0.54 -10.74 -8.56
N VAL A 91 -0.65 -11.34 -8.53
CA VAL A 91 -1.80 -10.78 -7.82
C VAL A 91 -1.52 -10.65 -6.32
N ALA A 92 -0.84 -11.63 -5.71
CA ALA A 92 -0.45 -11.55 -4.30
C ALA A 92 0.55 -10.42 -4.02
N VAL A 93 1.53 -10.21 -4.90
CA VAL A 93 2.52 -9.13 -4.80
C VAL A 93 1.83 -7.77 -4.96
N GLU A 94 0.99 -7.61 -5.98
CA GLU A 94 0.21 -6.38 -6.22
C GLU A 94 -0.65 -6.01 -5.02
N ASN A 95 -1.40 -6.97 -4.48
CA ASN A 95 -2.21 -6.76 -3.29
C ASN A 95 -1.33 -6.40 -2.07
N GLY A 96 -0.16 -7.03 -1.93
CA GLY A 96 0.81 -6.73 -0.87
C GLY A 96 1.28 -5.28 -0.95
N ILE A 97 1.76 -4.87 -2.12
CA ILE A 97 2.23 -3.50 -2.38
C ILE A 97 1.10 -2.48 -2.17
N GLN A 98 -0.10 -2.73 -2.72
CA GLN A 98 -1.25 -1.84 -2.55
C GLN A 98 -1.67 -1.71 -1.08
N SER A 99 -1.68 -2.81 -0.33
CA SER A 99 -2.04 -2.80 1.09
C SER A 99 -1.04 -1.99 1.92
N SER A 100 0.25 -2.07 1.58
CA SER A 100 1.34 -1.35 2.26
C SER A 100 1.19 0.16 2.07
N TYR A 101 0.75 0.60 0.89
CA TYR A 101 0.51 2.02 0.63
C TYR A 101 -0.71 2.62 1.31
N LEU A 102 -1.62 1.81 1.86
CA LEU A 102 -2.73 2.34 2.65
C LEU A 102 -2.27 2.93 3.98
N GLN A 103 -1.14 2.44 4.52
CA GLN A 103 -0.61 2.85 5.82
C GLN A 103 0.85 3.30 5.69
N GLY A 104 1.05 4.61 5.58
CA GLY A 104 2.38 5.20 5.48
C GLY A 104 3.21 5.11 6.78
N PRO A 105 4.55 5.13 6.69
CA PRO A 105 5.43 4.93 7.82
C PRO A 105 5.53 6.11 8.79
N LEU A 106 5.20 7.35 8.38
CA LEU A 106 5.42 8.53 9.22
C LEU A 106 4.24 8.80 10.15
N LEU A 107 3.04 8.93 9.59
CA LEU A 107 1.83 9.34 10.30
C LEU A 107 0.66 8.38 10.04
N GLY A 108 0.89 7.27 9.33
CA GLY A 108 -0.15 6.30 8.98
C GLY A 108 -1.09 6.79 7.88
N TYR A 109 -0.73 7.86 7.15
CA TYR A 109 -1.53 8.34 6.03
C TYR A 109 -1.20 7.57 4.75
N PRO A 110 -2.16 7.45 3.81
CA PRO A 110 -1.92 6.71 2.59
C PRO A 110 -0.84 7.38 1.74
N VAL A 111 0.06 6.54 1.20
CA VAL A 111 1.17 6.95 0.35
C VAL A 111 0.67 7.10 -1.09
N GLN A 112 1.07 8.18 -1.77
CA GLN A 112 0.68 8.47 -3.14
C GLN A 112 1.84 8.98 -3.99
N ALA A 113 1.64 8.96 -5.32
CA ALA A 113 2.61 9.40 -6.32
C ALA A 113 3.94 8.63 -6.24
N VAL A 114 3.83 7.30 -6.11
CA VAL A 114 4.97 6.38 -6.04
C VAL A 114 4.91 5.41 -7.22
N SER A 115 6.05 5.15 -7.82
CA SER A 115 6.23 4.10 -8.82
C SER A 115 7.13 3.02 -8.24
N THR A 116 6.69 1.78 -8.34
CA THR A 116 7.35 0.64 -7.69
C THR A 116 7.67 -0.41 -8.73
N THR A 117 8.95 -0.72 -8.82
CA THR A 117 9.49 -1.73 -9.73
C THR A 117 9.86 -2.97 -8.95
N VAL A 118 9.31 -4.14 -9.33
CA VAL A 118 9.68 -5.42 -8.72
C VAL A 118 10.92 -5.96 -9.43
N GLU A 119 12.04 -6.06 -8.70
CA GLU A 119 13.33 -6.44 -9.27
C GLU A 119 13.62 -7.94 -9.17
N SER A 120 13.24 -8.56 -8.04
CA SER A 120 13.42 -10.01 -7.85
C SER A 120 12.39 -10.54 -6.87
N VAL A 121 11.92 -11.76 -7.14
CA VAL A 121 11.10 -12.54 -6.19
C VAL A 121 11.66 -13.95 -6.18
N SER A 122 12.02 -14.44 -4.99
CA SER A 122 12.40 -15.83 -4.80
C SER A 122 11.53 -16.48 -3.74
N ILE A 123 11.01 -17.67 -4.07
CA ILE A 123 10.11 -18.44 -3.22
C ILE A 123 10.70 -19.84 -3.09
N GLN A 124 10.93 -20.30 -1.86
CA GLN A 124 11.41 -21.65 -1.62
C GLN A 124 10.30 -22.69 -1.87
N SER A 125 10.66 -23.82 -2.46
CA SER A 125 9.77 -24.94 -2.79
C SER A 125 8.99 -25.41 -1.55
N GLY A 126 7.65 -25.40 -1.64
CA GLY A 126 6.74 -25.76 -0.53
C GLY A 126 6.03 -24.58 0.13
N THR A 127 6.30 -23.35 -0.33
CA THR A 127 5.64 -22.12 0.14
C THR A 127 4.50 -21.72 -0.79
N SER A 128 3.32 -21.43 -0.24
CA SER A 128 2.20 -20.90 -1.02
C SER A 128 2.43 -19.41 -1.37
N GLY A 129 1.92 -18.98 -2.53
CA GLY A 129 2.04 -17.58 -2.99
C GLY A 129 1.48 -16.54 -2.03
N THR A 130 0.57 -16.94 -1.13
CA THR A 130 0.02 -16.08 -0.06
C THR A 130 1.08 -15.58 0.93
N TRP A 131 2.21 -16.27 1.09
CA TRP A 131 3.31 -15.81 1.95
C TRP A 131 4.07 -14.61 1.38
N CYS A 132 3.82 -14.22 0.13
CA CYS A 132 4.42 -13.03 -0.48
C CYS A 132 3.83 -11.72 0.08
N LEU A 133 2.55 -11.74 0.49
CA LEU A 133 1.84 -10.58 1.07
C LEU A 133 2.58 -9.94 2.26
N PRO A 134 2.92 -10.69 3.33
CA PRO A 134 3.62 -10.10 4.48
C PRO A 134 5.05 -9.63 4.17
N VAL A 135 5.73 -10.22 3.17
CA VAL A 135 7.09 -9.76 2.77
C VAL A 135 7.01 -8.40 2.09
N CYS A 136 6.06 -8.24 1.17
CA CYS A 136 5.86 -6.97 0.48
C CYS A 136 5.49 -5.84 1.46
N HIS A 137 4.79 -6.16 2.55
CA HIS A 137 4.49 -5.20 3.62
C HIS A 137 5.70 -4.80 4.46
N ALA A 138 6.69 -5.68 4.63
CA ALA A 138 7.93 -5.30 5.31
C ALA A 138 8.84 -4.43 4.42
N ALA A 139 8.82 -4.70 3.11
CA ALA A 139 9.71 -4.09 2.12
C ALA A 139 9.33 -2.67 1.69
N CYS A 140 8.10 -2.23 1.92
CA CYS A 140 7.56 -0.93 1.50
C CYS A 140 7.46 0.04 2.67
#